data_AF-A0A2I0LEW9-F1
#
_entry.id   AF-A0A2I0LEW9-F1
#
_cell.length_a   1.000
_cell.length_b   1.000
_cell.length_c   1.000
_cell.angle_alpha   90.00
_cell.angle_beta   90.00
_cell.angle_gamma   90.00
#
_symmetry.space_group_name_H-M   'P 1'
#
loop_
_entity.id
_entity.type
_entity.pdbx_description
1 polymer ?
#
loop_
_entity_poly.entity_id
_entity_poly.type
_entity_poly.pdbx_seq_one_letter_code
_entity_poly.pdbx_strand_id
1 'polypeptide(L)'
;MESNGNQNGGSIMWFFRDRGFDDKSINEMLKRCKRLESVQREQASENWDYLKSIGIQERKLPHVISKCPKILALGLDDKLVPMVRCLGTLGTKPDEVASCIAKFPHILSHSVEEKLCPLLAFFQAVGVPEKQIGKIILLNPRLISYSIESKLTEIVDFLAGLGLDKEGMIGKVLMRNPFIMGYSVQKRLHPTAEFLKSIGLTDSNIKAVVMNFSEVLSRDVKKILQPNFQYLKRCGFKDREIVSLVTGYPPILIKSIRNSLEPRIRFLTEVMNRQLDEAADYPDFFRHGLKKRVELRYKLLSRKGIVCSLSEMLDCDHKKFVMKFGLI
;
A
#
# COMPACT_ATOMS: atom_id res chain seq x y z
N MET A 1 -46.36 42.10 26.66
CA MET A 1 -46.72 40.80 26.05
C MET A 1 -45.44 40.13 25.63
N GLU A 2 -45.21 39.00 26.26
CA GLU A 2 -43.97 38.23 26.26
C GLU A 2 -43.65 37.61 24.90
N SER A 3 -42.35 37.43 24.72
CA SER A 3 -41.63 36.52 23.83
C SER A 3 -42.42 35.49 23.02
N ASN A 4 -42.09 35.40 21.73
CA ASN A 4 -42.02 34.11 21.03
C ASN A 4 -40.76 34.07 20.15
N GLY A 5 -39.61 33.98 20.83
CA GLY A 5 -38.39 33.47 20.22
C GLY A 5 -38.53 31.95 20.07
N ASN A 6 -39.09 31.52 18.94
CA ASN A 6 -39.29 30.10 18.68
C ASN A 6 -38.04 29.49 18.01
N GLN A 7 -37.29 28.74 18.81
CA GLN A 7 -36.43 27.60 18.46
C GLN A 7 -35.41 27.77 17.31
N ASN A 8 -34.14 28.05 17.66
CA ASN A 8 -33.01 27.71 16.79
C ASN A 8 -31.84 27.04 17.55
N GLY A 9 -32.15 26.34 18.65
CA GLY A 9 -31.22 25.50 19.41
C GLY A 9 -30.99 24.10 18.82
N GLY A 10 -31.69 23.74 17.74
CA GLY A 10 -31.68 22.41 17.11
C GLY A 10 -30.85 22.31 15.82
N SER A 11 -30.07 23.34 15.47
CA SER A 11 -29.29 23.31 14.24
C SER A 11 -28.11 22.34 14.35
N ILE A 12 -27.97 21.44 13.36
CA ILE A 12 -26.79 20.58 13.17
C ILE A 12 -25.47 21.36 13.20
N MET A 13 -25.50 22.67 12.92
CA MET A 13 -24.35 23.57 13.06
C MET A 13 -23.77 23.59 14.47
N TRP A 14 -24.62 23.59 15.51
CA TRP A 14 -24.19 23.61 16.90
C TRP A 14 -23.52 22.29 17.29
N PHE A 15 -24.02 21.16 16.79
CA PHE A 15 -23.37 19.85 16.94
C PHE A 15 -21.91 19.86 16.46
N PHE A 16 -21.65 20.49 15.31
CA PHE A 16 -20.30 20.59 14.76
C PHE A 16 -19.43 21.57 15.55
N ARG A 17 -19.96 22.74 15.94
CA ARG A 17 -19.21 23.72 16.73
C ARG A 17 -18.78 23.18 18.09
N ASP A 18 -19.67 22.44 18.77
CA ASP A 18 -19.37 21.77 20.05
C ASP A 18 -18.21 20.76 19.95
N ARG A 19 -18.01 20.19 18.76
CA ARG A 19 -16.98 19.18 18.47
C ARG A 19 -15.74 19.79 17.81
N GLY A 20 -15.61 21.11 17.85
CA GLY A 20 -14.40 21.85 17.45
C GLY A 20 -14.24 22.04 15.94
N PHE A 21 -15.31 21.93 15.16
CA PHE A 21 -15.27 22.26 13.73
C PHE A 21 -15.40 23.78 13.54
N ASP A 22 -14.56 24.34 12.68
CA ASP A 22 -14.69 25.73 12.25
C ASP A 22 -15.80 25.91 11.20
N ASP A 23 -16.35 27.12 11.10
CA ASP A 23 -17.46 27.44 10.20
C ASP A 23 -17.12 27.18 8.72
N LYS A 24 -15.86 27.31 8.30
CA LYS A 24 -15.46 27.04 6.91
C LYS A 24 -15.57 25.55 6.61
N SER A 25 -15.02 24.71 7.47
CA SER A 25 -15.08 23.25 7.39
C SER A 25 -16.53 22.75 7.39
N ILE A 26 -17.38 23.33 8.23
CA ILE A 26 -18.82 23.00 8.27
C ILE A 26 -19.50 23.35 6.94
N ASN A 27 -19.29 24.56 6.43
CA ASN A 27 -19.86 24.98 5.15
C ASN A 27 -19.38 24.12 3.97
N GLU A 28 -18.11 23.70 3.97
CA GLU A 28 -17.59 22.77 2.97
C GLU A 28 -18.21 21.36 3.08
N MET A 29 -18.57 20.90 4.28
CA MET A 29 -19.30 19.64 4.47
C MET A 29 -20.74 19.74 3.97
N LEU A 30 -21.48 20.80 4.33
CA LEU A 30 -22.87 21.00 3.90
C LEU A 30 -22.98 21.11 2.38
N LYS A 31 -22.05 21.81 1.73
CA LYS A 31 -21.97 21.88 0.26
C LYS A 31 -21.81 20.51 -0.40
N ARG A 32 -21.03 19.60 0.21
CA ARG A 32 -20.81 18.24 -0.31
C ARG A 32 -21.92 17.26 0.08
N CYS A 33 -22.65 17.53 1.16
CA CYS A 33 -23.68 16.64 1.68
C CYS A 33 -24.87 17.45 2.21
N LYS A 34 -25.76 17.90 1.31
CA LYS A 34 -26.97 18.66 1.66
C LYS A 34 -27.87 17.94 2.67
N ARG A 35 -27.88 16.60 2.66
CA ARG A 35 -28.64 15.77 3.61
C ARG A 35 -28.30 16.06 5.07
N LEU A 36 -27.12 16.61 5.36
CA LEU A 36 -26.73 17.01 6.71
C LEU A 36 -27.62 18.12 7.27
N GLU A 37 -28.13 19.03 6.43
CA GLU A 37 -28.95 20.17 6.88
C GLU A 37 -30.24 19.70 7.58
N SER A 38 -30.74 18.52 7.20
CA SER A 38 -31.94 17.90 7.77
C SER A 38 -31.66 16.90 8.90
N VAL A 39 -30.40 16.67 9.27
CA VAL A 39 -30.05 15.69 10.32
C VAL A 39 -30.35 16.27 11.69
N GLN A 40 -31.09 15.50 12.50
CA GLN A 40 -31.34 15.84 13.90
C GLN A 40 -30.07 15.67 14.74
N ARG A 41 -29.88 16.54 15.73
CA ARG A 41 -28.68 16.57 16.58
C ARG A 41 -28.51 15.27 17.36
N GLU A 42 -29.61 14.66 17.75
CA GLU A 42 -29.68 13.41 18.51
C GLU A 42 -29.10 12.27 17.67
N GLN A 43 -29.60 12.08 16.44
CA GLN A 43 -29.09 11.09 15.48
C GLN A 43 -27.59 11.27 15.20
N ALA A 44 -27.14 12.52 15.02
CA ALA A 44 -25.72 12.80 14.79
C ALA A 44 -24.87 12.46 16.02
N SER A 45 -25.40 12.69 17.23
CA SER A 45 -24.73 12.36 18.49
C SER A 45 -24.65 10.85 18.72
N GLU A 46 -25.74 10.12 18.48
CA GLU A 46 -25.74 8.66 18.54
C GLU A 46 -24.72 8.04 17.59
N ASN A 47 -24.68 8.50 16.34
CA ASN A 47 -23.71 8.02 15.35
C ASN A 47 -22.27 8.36 15.74
N TRP A 48 -22.05 9.55 16.31
CA TRP A 48 -20.74 9.95 16.81
C TRP A 48 -20.26 9.08 17.98
N ASP A 49 -21.14 8.84 18.95
CA ASP A 49 -20.84 8.04 20.14
C ASP A 49 -20.66 6.57 19.79
N TYR A 50 -21.39 6.06 18.80
CA TYR A 50 -21.16 4.73 18.25
C TYR A 50 -19.77 4.61 17.60
N LEU A 51 -19.34 5.58 16.79
CA LEU A 51 -17.99 5.56 16.22
C LEU A 51 -16.91 5.56 17.32
N LYS A 52 -17.15 6.24 18.44
CA LYS A 52 -16.29 6.20 19.63
C LYS A 52 -16.30 4.83 20.30
N SER A 53 -17.47 4.20 20.45
CA SER A 53 -17.61 2.90 21.13
C SER A 53 -16.92 1.75 20.38
N ILE A 54 -16.84 1.84 19.04
CA ILE A 54 -16.13 0.84 18.22
C ILE A 54 -14.60 1.03 18.20
N GLY A 55 -14.05 1.95 19.00
CA GLY A 55 -12.62 2.15 19.19
C GLY A 55 -11.98 3.26 18.33
N ILE A 56 -12.76 4.07 17.61
CA ILE A 56 -12.21 5.24 16.93
C ILE A 56 -11.93 6.33 17.98
N GLN A 57 -10.65 6.67 18.14
CA GLN A 57 -10.23 7.72 19.07
C GLN A 57 -10.93 9.05 18.77
N GLU A 58 -11.43 9.71 19.80
CA GLU A 58 -12.22 10.94 19.71
C GLU A 58 -11.52 12.04 18.89
N ARG A 59 -10.21 12.21 19.08
CA ARG A 59 -9.37 13.14 18.30
C ARG A 59 -9.36 12.88 16.78
N LYS A 60 -9.71 11.67 16.33
CA LYS A 60 -9.76 11.29 14.90
C LYS A 60 -11.17 11.50 14.31
N LEU A 61 -12.21 11.59 15.13
CA LEU A 61 -13.59 11.72 14.66
C LEU A 61 -13.82 12.97 13.81
N PRO A 62 -13.27 14.17 14.15
CA PRO A 62 -13.42 15.33 13.28
C PRO A 62 -12.93 15.08 11.84
N HIS A 63 -11.79 14.40 11.69
CA HIS A 63 -11.24 14.05 10.37
C HIS A 63 -12.09 13.00 9.64
N VAL A 64 -12.62 12.01 10.36
CA VAL A 64 -13.49 10.96 9.81
C VAL A 64 -14.77 11.59 9.25
N ILE A 65 -15.43 12.42 10.05
CA ILE A 65 -16.67 13.12 9.67
C ILE A 65 -16.40 14.14 8.55
N SER A 66 -15.33 14.93 8.63
CA SER A 66 -14.95 15.85 7.54
C SER A 66 -14.74 15.15 6.19
N LYS A 67 -14.25 13.91 6.22
CA LYS A 67 -14.10 13.09 5.01
C LYS A 67 -15.41 12.51 4.51
N CYS A 68 -16.27 11.99 5.39
CA CYS A 68 -17.56 11.43 5.02
C CYS A 68 -18.66 11.91 5.98
N PRO A 69 -19.19 13.13 5.77
CA PRO A 69 -20.18 13.68 6.68
C PRO A 69 -21.48 12.88 6.69
N LYS A 70 -21.79 12.24 5.56
CA LYS A 70 -22.98 11.40 5.36
C LYS A 70 -23.17 10.37 6.47
N ILE A 71 -22.10 9.90 7.13
CA ILE A 71 -22.18 8.95 8.25
C ILE A 71 -23.13 9.43 9.35
N LEU A 72 -23.16 10.73 9.64
CA LEU A 72 -24.06 11.28 10.66
C LEU A 72 -25.55 11.20 10.25
N ALA A 73 -25.82 11.08 8.95
CA ALA A 73 -27.17 10.99 8.39
C ALA A 73 -27.60 9.53 8.08
N LEU A 74 -26.75 8.54 8.34
CA LEU A 74 -27.08 7.13 8.15
C LEU A 74 -27.84 6.62 9.38
N GLY A 75 -28.77 5.69 9.17
CA GLY A 75 -29.40 5.01 10.28
C GLY A 75 -28.41 4.08 10.98
N LEU A 76 -28.46 4.10 12.31
CA LEU A 76 -27.49 3.40 13.15
C LEU A 76 -27.64 1.89 13.00
N ASP A 77 -28.83 1.37 13.26
CA ASP A 77 -29.11 -0.07 13.32
C ASP A 77 -29.26 -0.76 11.96
N ASP A 78 -29.67 -0.02 10.93
CA ASP A 78 -29.92 -0.57 9.59
C ASP A 78 -28.72 -0.42 8.63
N LYS A 79 -27.81 0.54 8.88
CA LYS A 79 -26.62 0.76 8.02
C LYS A 79 -25.30 0.63 8.76
N LEU A 80 -25.08 1.41 9.82
CA LEU A 80 -23.76 1.49 10.45
C LEU A 80 -23.40 0.21 11.19
N VAL A 81 -24.28 -0.26 12.07
CA VAL A 81 -24.06 -1.46 12.89
C VAL A 81 -23.84 -2.71 12.02
N PRO A 82 -24.67 -3.01 11.00
CA PRO A 82 -24.46 -4.17 10.14
C PRO A 82 -23.11 -4.16 9.41
N MET A 83 -22.72 -3.01 8.85
CA MET A 83 -21.43 -2.89 8.15
C MET A 83 -20.26 -3.08 9.12
N VAL A 84 -20.27 -2.43 10.29
CA VAL A 84 -19.21 -2.60 11.28
C VAL A 84 -19.13 -4.05 11.78
N ARG A 85 -20.28 -4.71 12.03
CA ARG A 85 -20.32 -6.11 12.44
C ARG A 85 -19.73 -7.02 11.36
N CYS A 86 -20.06 -6.80 10.09
CA CYS A 86 -19.49 -7.55 8.98
C CYS A 86 -17.98 -7.31 8.84
N LEU A 87 -17.50 -6.07 8.97
CA LEU A 87 -16.05 -5.80 9.03
C LEU A 87 -15.40 -6.49 10.24
N GLY A 88 -16.12 -6.62 11.35
CA GLY A 88 -15.73 -7.37 12.53
C GLY A 88 -15.50 -8.86 12.25
N THR A 89 -16.26 -9.48 11.36
CA THR A 89 -16.03 -10.90 10.97
C THR A 89 -14.81 -11.06 10.07
N LEU A 90 -14.37 -9.99 9.40
CA LEU A 90 -13.16 -9.96 8.57
C LEU A 90 -11.89 -9.61 9.36
N GLY A 91 -12.05 -8.91 10.48
CA GLY A 91 -10.97 -8.45 11.34
C GLY A 91 -10.60 -9.44 12.42
N THR A 92 -9.32 -9.46 12.80
CA THR A 92 -8.88 -10.27 13.94
C THR A 92 -8.96 -9.50 15.26
N LYS A 93 -8.95 -8.17 15.19
CA LYS A 93 -9.00 -7.27 16.34
C LYS A 93 -9.93 -6.08 16.06
N PRO A 94 -10.69 -5.59 17.06
CA PRO A 94 -11.53 -4.39 16.91
C PRO A 94 -10.77 -3.16 16.38
N ASP A 95 -9.51 -2.98 16.82
CA ASP A 95 -8.66 -1.87 16.37
C ASP A 95 -8.40 -1.86 14.86
N GLU A 96 -8.38 -3.02 14.21
CA GLU A 96 -8.20 -3.12 12.75
C GLU A 96 -9.41 -2.56 12.02
N VAL A 97 -10.62 -2.82 12.53
CA VAL A 97 -11.87 -2.29 11.99
C VAL A 97 -11.96 -0.78 12.20
N ALA A 98 -11.67 -0.30 13.41
CA ALA A 98 -11.62 1.14 13.70
C ALA A 98 -10.59 1.86 12.80
N SER A 99 -9.41 1.27 12.61
CA SER A 99 -8.36 1.80 11.73
C SER A 99 -8.79 1.81 10.26
N CYS A 100 -9.46 0.74 9.80
CA CYS A 100 -10.04 0.62 8.47
C CYS A 100 -11.05 1.76 8.18
N ILE A 101 -12.03 1.95 9.07
CA ILE A 101 -13.03 3.01 8.96
C ILE A 101 -12.36 4.39 8.99
N ALA A 102 -11.40 4.61 9.90
CA ALA A 102 -10.69 5.88 9.97
C ALA A 102 -9.89 6.22 8.69
N LYS A 103 -9.33 5.21 8.01
CA LYS A 103 -8.62 5.39 6.73
C LYS A 103 -9.58 5.76 5.58
N PHE A 104 -10.73 5.09 5.51
CA PHE A 104 -11.74 5.32 4.46
C PHE A 104 -13.17 5.27 5.03
N PRO A 105 -13.67 6.39 5.59
CA PRO A 105 -14.96 6.41 6.29
C PRO A 105 -16.16 6.06 5.38
N HIS A 106 -16.03 6.31 4.07
CA HIS A 106 -17.06 5.99 3.08
C HIS A 106 -17.42 4.50 3.03
N ILE A 107 -16.59 3.59 3.56
CA ILE A 107 -16.93 2.16 3.68
C ILE A 107 -18.29 1.94 4.37
N LEU A 108 -18.62 2.77 5.36
CA LEU A 108 -19.88 2.71 6.11
C LEU A 108 -21.11 3.14 5.28
N SER A 109 -20.90 3.80 4.15
CA SER A 109 -21.98 4.21 3.24
C SER A 109 -22.30 3.18 2.15
N HIS A 110 -21.54 2.09 2.07
CA HIS A 110 -21.77 1.01 1.11
C HIS A 110 -22.67 -0.07 1.70
N SER A 111 -23.40 -0.77 0.84
CA SER A 111 -24.20 -1.93 1.23
C SER A 111 -23.31 -3.15 1.49
N VAL A 112 -23.61 -3.91 2.54
CA VAL A 112 -22.93 -5.18 2.79
C VAL A 112 -23.24 -6.16 1.66
N GLU A 113 -24.52 -6.36 1.35
CA GLU A 113 -24.98 -7.35 0.37
C GLU A 113 -24.61 -6.98 -1.06
N GLU A 114 -24.77 -5.71 -1.45
CA GLU A 114 -24.60 -5.31 -2.86
C GLU A 114 -23.15 -4.89 -3.20
N LYS A 115 -22.31 -4.62 -2.19
CA LYS A 115 -20.92 -4.17 -2.42
C LYS A 115 -19.90 -5.04 -1.74
N LEU A 116 -20.00 -5.26 -0.43
CA LEU A 116 -18.97 -6.01 0.29
C LEU A 116 -18.97 -7.49 -0.10
N CYS A 117 -20.12 -8.17 -0.08
CA CYS A 117 -20.20 -9.60 -0.41
C CYS A 117 -19.69 -9.91 -1.85
N PRO A 118 -20.11 -9.17 -2.91
CA PRO A 118 -19.56 -9.37 -4.25
C PRO A 118 -18.05 -9.14 -4.33
N LEU A 119 -17.53 -8.16 -3.58
CA LEU A 119 -16.09 -7.90 -3.54
C LEU A 119 -15.32 -9.06 -2.89
N LEU A 120 -15.86 -9.64 -1.81
CA LEU A 120 -15.27 -10.81 -1.17
C LEU A 120 -15.27 -12.01 -2.15
N ALA A 121 -16.39 -12.26 -2.81
CA ALA A 121 -16.51 -13.32 -3.82
C ALA A 121 -15.55 -13.12 -5.00
N PHE A 122 -15.36 -11.88 -5.46
CA PHE A 122 -14.38 -11.55 -6.49
C PHE A 122 -12.95 -11.93 -6.07
N PHE A 123 -12.52 -11.56 -4.86
CA PHE A 123 -11.18 -11.90 -4.38
C PHE A 123 -11.00 -13.42 -4.23
N GLN A 124 -12.04 -14.12 -3.79
CA GLN A 124 -12.03 -15.58 -3.72
C GLN A 124 -11.88 -16.22 -5.10
N ALA A 125 -12.61 -15.71 -6.11
CA ALA A 125 -12.57 -16.20 -7.49
C ALA A 125 -11.19 -16.03 -8.16
N VAL A 126 -10.43 -14.99 -7.79
CA VAL A 126 -9.05 -14.77 -8.28
C VAL A 126 -7.98 -15.49 -7.46
N GLY A 127 -8.39 -16.46 -6.63
CA GLY A 127 -7.50 -17.35 -5.88
C GLY A 127 -6.94 -16.75 -4.59
N VAL A 128 -7.56 -15.71 -4.01
CA VAL A 128 -7.18 -15.25 -2.66
C VAL A 128 -7.84 -16.17 -1.63
N PRO A 129 -7.06 -16.77 -0.69
CA PRO A 129 -7.64 -17.55 0.39
C PRO A 129 -8.53 -16.70 1.29
N GLU A 130 -9.70 -17.22 1.66
CA GLU A 130 -10.72 -16.53 2.46
C GLU A 130 -10.15 -15.81 3.70
N LYS A 131 -9.27 -16.50 4.44
CA LYS A 131 -8.57 -15.98 5.63
C LYS A 131 -7.71 -14.73 5.38
N GLN A 132 -7.36 -14.44 4.13
CA GLN A 132 -6.54 -13.29 3.72
C GLN A 132 -7.38 -12.18 3.08
N ILE A 133 -8.58 -12.48 2.57
CA ILE A 133 -9.45 -11.47 1.93
C ILE A 133 -9.79 -10.36 2.93
N GLY A 134 -10.16 -10.72 4.16
CA GLY A 134 -10.43 -9.74 5.22
C GLY A 134 -9.26 -8.78 5.45
N LYS A 135 -8.03 -9.29 5.49
CA LYS A 135 -6.81 -8.47 5.65
C LYS A 135 -6.59 -7.52 4.47
N ILE A 136 -6.90 -7.94 3.24
CA ILE A 136 -6.83 -7.08 2.05
C ILE A 136 -7.80 -5.89 2.19
N ILE A 137 -9.06 -6.16 2.56
CA ILE A 137 -10.09 -5.12 2.70
C ILE A 137 -9.75 -4.16 3.84
N LEU A 138 -9.30 -4.67 4.99
CA LEU A 138 -8.91 -3.82 6.13
C LEU A 138 -7.64 -3.00 5.87
N LEU A 139 -6.74 -3.51 5.03
CA LEU A 139 -5.55 -2.79 4.61
C LEU A 139 -5.88 -1.68 3.60
N ASN A 140 -6.72 -1.96 2.61
CA ASN A 140 -7.16 -1.03 1.57
C ASN A 140 -8.70 -0.99 1.44
N PRO A 141 -9.41 -0.31 2.37
CA PRO A 141 -10.87 -0.26 2.37
C PRO A 141 -11.48 0.45 1.17
N ARG A 142 -10.69 1.21 0.40
CA ARG A 142 -11.17 1.87 -0.82
C ARG A 142 -11.57 0.87 -1.91
N LEU A 143 -11.14 -0.39 -1.83
CA LEU A 143 -11.49 -1.44 -2.81
C LEU A 143 -13.01 -1.58 -3.02
N ILE A 144 -13.82 -1.40 -1.97
CA ILE A 144 -15.28 -1.46 -2.04
C ILE A 144 -15.92 -0.38 -2.92
N SER A 145 -15.18 0.70 -3.20
CA SER A 145 -15.65 1.80 -4.05
C SER A 145 -15.37 1.59 -5.53
N TYR A 146 -14.60 0.57 -5.91
CA TYR A 146 -14.28 0.26 -7.30
C TYR A 146 -15.35 -0.65 -7.91
N SER A 147 -15.67 -0.44 -9.20
CA SER A 147 -16.48 -1.40 -9.96
C SER A 147 -15.68 -2.67 -10.16
N ILE A 148 -16.31 -3.81 -9.90
CA ILE A 148 -15.69 -5.11 -10.12
C ILE A 148 -15.44 -5.27 -11.64
N GLU A 149 -16.48 -5.00 -12.43
CA GLU A 149 -16.53 -5.22 -13.87
C GLU A 149 -15.54 -4.35 -14.64
N SER A 150 -15.56 -3.04 -14.39
CA SER A 150 -14.81 -2.08 -15.21
C SER A 150 -13.44 -1.72 -14.65
N LYS A 151 -13.17 -2.03 -13.38
CA LYS A 151 -11.93 -1.60 -12.70
C LYS A 151 -11.13 -2.75 -12.14
N LEU A 152 -11.73 -3.65 -11.38
CA LEU A 152 -10.96 -4.75 -10.76
C LEU A 152 -10.63 -5.84 -11.79
N THR A 153 -11.61 -6.22 -12.62
CA THR A 153 -11.42 -7.21 -13.70
C THR A 153 -10.38 -6.73 -14.71
N GLU A 154 -10.38 -5.45 -15.07
CA GLU A 154 -9.38 -4.87 -15.97
C GLU A 154 -7.93 -5.06 -15.46
N ILE A 155 -7.71 -4.92 -14.15
CA ILE A 155 -6.41 -5.13 -13.52
C ILE A 155 -6.04 -6.62 -13.52
N VAL A 156 -7.01 -7.50 -13.27
CA VAL A 156 -6.81 -8.96 -13.34
C VAL A 156 -6.43 -9.38 -14.75
N ASP A 157 -7.13 -8.88 -15.77
CA ASP A 157 -6.84 -9.20 -17.17
C ASP A 157 -5.49 -8.65 -17.61
N PHE A 158 -5.12 -7.45 -17.16
CA PHE A 158 -3.78 -6.91 -17.37
C PHE A 158 -2.70 -7.80 -16.76
N LEU A 159 -2.86 -8.23 -15.49
CA LEU A 159 -1.90 -9.14 -14.84
C LEU A 159 -1.84 -10.51 -15.53
N ALA A 160 -2.99 -11.02 -16.01
CA ALA A 160 -3.04 -12.24 -16.81
C ALA A 160 -2.28 -12.07 -18.14
N GLY A 161 -2.39 -10.91 -18.78
CA GLY A 161 -1.63 -10.55 -19.98
C GLY A 161 -0.11 -10.47 -19.75
N LEU A 162 0.36 -10.35 -18.50
CA LEU A 162 1.77 -10.49 -18.13
C LEU A 162 2.18 -11.94 -17.82
N GLY A 163 1.32 -12.91 -18.10
CA GLY A 163 1.59 -14.34 -17.94
C GLY A 163 1.33 -14.90 -16.53
N LEU A 164 0.63 -14.17 -15.66
CA LEU A 164 0.21 -14.67 -14.35
C LEU A 164 -1.09 -15.46 -14.48
N ASP A 165 -1.19 -16.64 -13.84
CA ASP A 165 -2.45 -17.37 -13.79
C ASP A 165 -3.49 -16.68 -12.90
N LYS A 166 -4.75 -16.76 -13.35
CA LYS A 166 -5.92 -16.25 -12.63
C LYS A 166 -6.24 -17.10 -11.40
N GLU A 167 -5.76 -18.34 -11.35
CA GLU A 167 -6.09 -19.36 -10.34
C GLU A 167 -5.06 -19.44 -9.20
N GLY A 168 -4.32 -18.35 -8.93
CA GLY A 168 -3.49 -18.26 -7.73
C GLY A 168 -2.36 -17.24 -7.76
N MET A 169 -1.65 -17.07 -8.88
CA MET A 169 -0.56 -16.09 -8.97
C MET A 169 -1.07 -14.65 -8.81
N ILE A 170 -2.17 -14.31 -9.47
CA ILE A 170 -2.78 -12.99 -9.32
C ILE A 170 -3.23 -12.77 -7.87
N GLY A 171 -3.91 -13.74 -7.25
CA GLY A 171 -4.26 -13.68 -5.83
C GLY A 171 -3.06 -13.41 -4.91
N LYS A 172 -1.91 -14.06 -5.17
CA LYS A 172 -0.65 -13.80 -4.43
C LYS A 172 -0.14 -12.38 -4.59
N VAL A 173 -0.22 -11.81 -5.79
CA VAL A 173 0.15 -10.40 -6.04
C VAL A 173 -0.76 -9.46 -5.27
N LEU A 174 -2.08 -9.70 -5.28
CA LEU A 174 -3.06 -8.85 -4.61
C LEU A 174 -2.97 -8.91 -3.08
N MET A 175 -2.62 -10.07 -2.52
CA MET A 175 -2.32 -10.19 -1.08
C MET A 175 -1.11 -9.34 -0.67
N ARG A 176 -0.06 -9.30 -1.50
CA ARG A 176 1.17 -8.54 -1.20
C ARG A 176 1.01 -7.05 -1.44
N ASN A 177 0.24 -6.66 -2.47
CA ASN A 177 0.06 -5.27 -2.86
C ASN A 177 -1.39 -5.01 -3.32
N PRO A 178 -2.35 -4.87 -2.39
CA PRO A 178 -3.74 -4.59 -2.75
C PRO A 178 -3.96 -3.18 -3.30
N PHE A 179 -2.96 -2.30 -3.18
CA PHE A 179 -3.04 -0.93 -3.72
C PHE A 179 -2.86 -0.87 -5.23
N ILE A 180 -2.34 -1.94 -5.88
CA ILE A 180 -2.22 -1.99 -7.34
C ILE A 180 -3.57 -1.80 -8.04
N MET A 181 -4.65 -2.28 -7.43
CA MET A 181 -6.04 -2.15 -7.92
C MET A 181 -6.51 -0.70 -8.06
N GLY A 182 -5.86 0.25 -7.39
CA GLY A 182 -6.19 1.67 -7.50
C GLY A 182 -5.61 2.36 -8.74
N TYR A 183 -4.64 1.76 -9.42
CA TYR A 183 -3.94 2.39 -10.55
C TYR A 183 -4.66 2.16 -11.88
N SER A 184 -4.54 3.10 -12.82
CA SER A 184 -5.04 2.91 -14.20
C SER A 184 -4.12 1.97 -14.96
N VAL A 185 -4.70 0.99 -15.66
CA VAL A 185 -3.94 0.11 -16.55
C VAL A 185 -3.29 0.93 -17.66
N GLN A 186 -4.06 1.72 -18.40
CA GLN A 186 -3.58 2.48 -19.57
C GLN A 186 -2.58 3.58 -19.21
N LYS A 187 -2.80 4.30 -18.10
CA LYS A 187 -1.97 5.47 -17.75
C LYS A 187 -0.78 5.12 -16.85
N ARG A 188 -0.78 3.97 -16.18
CA ARG A 188 0.28 3.60 -15.23
C ARG A 188 0.84 2.21 -15.48
N LEU A 189 0.03 1.16 -15.35
CA LEU A 189 0.56 -0.20 -15.29
C LEU A 189 1.13 -0.66 -16.65
N HIS A 190 0.39 -0.45 -17.72
CA HIS A 190 0.79 -0.84 -19.08
C HIS A 190 2.04 -0.08 -19.57
N PRO A 191 2.13 1.27 -19.49
CA PRO A 191 3.37 1.97 -19.84
C PRO A 191 4.58 1.50 -19.04
N THR A 192 4.37 1.07 -17.79
CA THR A 192 5.45 0.57 -16.94
C THR A 192 5.91 -0.82 -17.39
N ALA A 193 4.98 -1.73 -17.72
CA ALA A 193 5.32 -3.03 -18.27
C ALA A 193 6.06 -2.92 -19.61
N GLU A 194 5.61 -2.02 -20.50
CA GLU A 194 6.28 -1.76 -21.78
C GLU A 194 7.68 -1.16 -21.59
N PHE A 195 7.86 -0.28 -20.60
CA PHE A 195 9.20 0.19 -20.25
C PHE A 195 10.11 -0.96 -19.80
N LEU A 196 9.63 -1.88 -18.97
CA LEU A 196 10.42 -3.05 -18.54
C LEU A 196 10.84 -3.92 -19.73
N LYS A 197 9.93 -4.16 -20.70
CA LYS A 197 10.29 -4.85 -21.95
C LYS A 197 11.34 -4.07 -22.75
N SER A 198 11.19 -2.76 -22.86
CA SER A 198 12.11 -1.91 -23.64
C SER A 198 13.54 -1.89 -23.11
N ILE A 199 13.76 -2.18 -21.82
CA ILE A 199 15.10 -2.30 -21.23
C ILE A 199 15.63 -3.75 -21.22
N GLY A 200 14.99 -4.65 -21.95
CA GLY A 200 15.46 -6.01 -22.22
C GLY A 200 14.90 -7.10 -21.29
N LEU A 201 13.91 -6.81 -20.45
CA LEU A 201 13.24 -7.88 -19.68
C LEU A 201 12.33 -8.71 -20.58
N THR A 202 12.51 -10.03 -20.55
CA THR A 202 11.60 -10.97 -21.20
C THR A 202 10.28 -11.08 -20.43
N ASP A 203 9.25 -11.66 -21.03
CA ASP A 203 7.96 -11.90 -20.35
C ASP A 203 8.14 -12.75 -19.08
N SER A 204 9.06 -13.72 -19.09
CA SER A 204 9.40 -14.52 -17.90
C SER A 204 10.04 -13.66 -16.80
N ASN A 205 10.94 -12.74 -17.17
CA ASN A 205 11.52 -11.79 -16.21
C ASN A 205 10.44 -10.88 -15.62
N ILE A 206 9.54 -10.34 -16.44
CA ILE A 206 8.46 -9.46 -15.98
C ILE A 206 7.52 -10.21 -15.04
N LYS A 207 7.13 -11.45 -15.38
CA LYS A 207 6.34 -12.31 -14.49
C LYS A 207 7.02 -12.49 -13.14
N ALA A 208 8.32 -12.80 -13.11
CA ALA A 208 9.09 -12.94 -11.88
C ALA A 208 9.13 -11.62 -11.07
N VAL A 209 9.37 -10.49 -11.74
CA VAL A 209 9.37 -9.15 -11.14
C VAL A 209 8.03 -8.84 -10.49
N VAL A 210 6.92 -9.09 -11.18
CA VAL A 210 5.56 -8.81 -10.67
C VAL A 210 5.20 -9.72 -9.50
N MET A 211 5.53 -11.00 -9.58
CA MET A 211 5.32 -11.96 -8.50
C MET A 211 6.09 -11.59 -7.22
N ASN A 212 7.31 -11.08 -7.38
CA ASN A 212 8.18 -10.73 -6.25
C ASN A 212 7.92 -9.32 -5.72
N PHE A 213 7.62 -8.37 -6.59
CA PHE A 213 7.52 -6.95 -6.25
C PHE A 213 6.70 -6.13 -7.27
N SER A 214 5.39 -6.37 -7.31
CA SER A 214 4.46 -5.68 -8.22
C SER A 214 4.38 -4.15 -8.04
N GLU A 215 4.89 -3.61 -6.94
CA GLU A 215 4.93 -2.16 -6.69
C GLU A 215 5.74 -1.41 -7.76
N VAL A 216 6.67 -2.07 -8.45
CA VAL A 216 7.39 -1.46 -9.58
C VAL A 216 6.43 -0.94 -10.66
N LEU A 217 5.34 -1.67 -10.94
CA LEU A 217 4.31 -1.30 -11.92
C LEU A 217 3.53 -0.04 -11.51
N SER A 218 3.53 0.28 -10.21
CA SER A 218 2.78 1.39 -9.63
C SER A 218 3.54 2.72 -9.67
N ARG A 219 4.78 2.74 -10.19
CA ARG A 219 5.66 3.92 -10.22
C ARG A 219 5.73 4.54 -11.60
N ASP A 220 6.10 5.82 -11.63
CA ASP A 220 6.10 6.60 -12.86
C ASP A 220 7.36 6.35 -13.69
N VAL A 221 7.17 5.95 -14.95
CA VAL A 221 8.28 5.63 -15.84
C VAL A 221 9.24 6.81 -16.00
N LYS A 222 8.73 7.98 -16.38
CA LYS A 222 9.55 9.15 -16.72
C LYS A 222 10.19 9.76 -15.47
N LYS A 223 9.47 9.77 -14.35
CA LYS A 223 9.94 10.44 -13.12
C LYS A 223 10.80 9.54 -12.23
N ILE A 224 10.62 8.21 -12.30
CA ILE A 224 11.25 7.28 -11.36
C ILE A 224 12.07 6.21 -12.10
N LEU A 225 11.43 5.34 -12.89
CA LEU A 225 12.12 4.17 -13.42
C LEU A 225 13.22 4.53 -14.43
N GLN A 226 12.95 5.43 -15.36
CA GLN A 226 13.89 5.84 -16.39
C GLN A 226 15.12 6.56 -15.81
N PRO A 227 14.98 7.53 -14.86
CA PRO A 227 16.13 8.08 -14.16
C PRO A 227 16.97 7.04 -13.41
N ASN A 228 16.34 6.07 -12.75
CA ASN A 228 17.04 4.98 -12.07
C ASN A 228 17.78 4.07 -13.05
N PHE A 229 17.14 3.68 -14.15
CA PHE A 229 17.78 2.91 -15.21
C PHE A 229 19.00 3.64 -15.81
N GLN A 230 18.83 4.93 -16.16
CA GLN A 230 19.92 5.76 -16.69
C GLN A 230 21.05 5.91 -15.68
N TYR A 231 20.75 6.00 -14.39
CA TYR A 231 21.75 6.04 -13.34
C TYR A 231 22.58 4.73 -13.31
N LEU A 232 21.94 3.56 -13.37
CA LEU A 232 22.66 2.28 -13.43
C LEU A 232 23.56 2.19 -14.69
N LYS A 233 23.07 2.65 -15.85
CA LYS A 233 23.89 2.74 -17.07
C LYS A 233 25.10 3.65 -16.89
N ARG A 234 24.92 4.83 -16.28
CA ARG A 234 26.02 5.78 -16.00
C ARG A 234 27.03 5.23 -15.00
N CYS A 235 26.61 4.38 -14.06
CA CYS A 235 27.54 3.68 -13.18
C CYS A 235 28.43 2.68 -13.93
N GLY A 236 28.01 2.21 -15.10
CA GLY A 236 28.77 1.26 -15.93
C GLY A 236 28.17 -0.13 -16.04
N PHE A 237 26.97 -0.37 -15.48
CA PHE A 237 26.29 -1.65 -15.66
C PHE A 237 25.90 -1.88 -17.13
N LYS A 238 26.16 -3.09 -17.62
CA LYS A 238 25.71 -3.56 -18.94
C LYS A 238 24.22 -3.88 -18.92
N ASP A 239 23.58 -3.90 -20.08
CA ASP A 239 22.12 -4.13 -20.15
C ASP A 239 21.71 -5.47 -19.55
N ARG A 240 22.48 -6.54 -19.81
CA ARG A 240 22.24 -7.86 -19.21
C ARG A 240 22.39 -7.87 -17.69
N GLU A 241 23.33 -7.10 -17.15
CA GLU A 241 23.54 -6.97 -15.71
C GLU A 241 22.36 -6.21 -15.07
N ILE A 242 21.87 -5.16 -15.74
CA ILE A 242 20.67 -4.43 -15.30
C ILE A 242 19.44 -5.34 -15.32
N VAL A 243 19.23 -6.14 -16.38
CA VAL A 243 18.13 -7.13 -16.42
C VAL A 243 18.20 -8.09 -15.24
N SER A 244 19.40 -8.56 -14.89
CA SER A 244 19.63 -9.45 -13.74
C SER A 244 19.31 -8.75 -12.41
N LEU A 245 19.76 -7.50 -12.26
CA LEU A 245 19.46 -6.66 -11.09
C LEU A 245 17.95 -6.40 -10.92
N VAL A 246 17.26 -6.03 -11.99
CA VAL A 246 15.81 -5.74 -11.95
C VAL A 246 15.03 -7.01 -11.67
N THR A 247 15.42 -8.16 -12.23
CA THR A 247 14.74 -9.44 -12.00
C THR A 247 14.94 -9.93 -10.56
N GLY A 248 16.17 -9.88 -10.04
CA GLY A 248 16.50 -10.36 -8.69
C GLY A 248 16.13 -9.38 -7.56
N TYR A 249 16.22 -8.08 -7.82
CA TYR A 249 15.85 -7.03 -6.88
C TYR A 249 15.11 -5.87 -7.58
N PRO A 250 13.82 -6.06 -7.94
CA PRO A 250 13.03 -5.05 -8.64
C PRO A 250 12.99 -3.66 -7.99
N PRO A 251 13.07 -3.50 -6.65
CA PRO A 251 13.11 -2.17 -6.04
C PRO A 251 14.25 -1.28 -6.56
N ILE A 252 15.28 -1.84 -7.22
CA ILE A 252 16.39 -1.06 -7.79
C ILE A 252 15.92 0.05 -8.74
N LEU A 253 14.80 -0.13 -9.44
CA LEU A 253 14.25 0.89 -10.34
C LEU A 253 13.42 1.98 -9.64
N ILE A 254 13.13 1.84 -8.35
CA ILE A 254 12.26 2.79 -7.63
C ILE A 254 12.85 3.32 -6.32
N LYS A 255 14.05 2.86 -5.95
CA LYS A 255 14.78 3.34 -4.78
C LYS A 255 15.41 4.70 -5.04
N SER A 256 15.59 5.48 -3.97
CA SER A 256 16.34 6.73 -4.03
C SER A 256 17.77 6.47 -4.52
N ILE A 257 18.17 7.14 -5.59
CA ILE A 257 19.54 7.09 -6.10
C ILE A 257 20.52 7.57 -5.02
N ARG A 258 20.37 8.84 -4.60
CA ARG A 258 21.27 9.52 -3.64
C ARG A 258 21.35 8.82 -2.28
N ASN A 259 20.22 8.38 -1.73
CA ASN A 259 20.16 7.88 -0.35
C ASN A 259 20.23 6.35 -0.25
N SER A 260 20.16 5.62 -1.37
CA SER A 260 20.13 4.16 -1.34
C SER A 260 21.09 3.50 -2.31
N LEU A 261 21.00 3.81 -3.61
CA LEU A 261 21.78 3.08 -4.63
C LEU A 261 23.24 3.56 -4.65
N GLU A 262 23.44 4.87 -4.72
CA GLU A 262 24.77 5.47 -4.84
C GLU A 262 25.69 5.14 -3.67
N PRO A 263 25.27 5.25 -2.40
CA PRO A 263 26.15 4.88 -1.28
C PRO A 263 26.56 3.41 -1.30
N ARG A 264 25.71 2.51 -1.83
CA ARG A 264 26.02 1.07 -1.92
C ARG A 264 26.97 0.76 -3.07
N ILE A 265 26.75 1.37 -4.23
CA ILE A 265 27.62 1.22 -5.40
C ILE A 265 29.01 1.77 -5.08
N ARG A 266 29.09 2.99 -4.52
CA ARG A 266 30.36 3.57 -4.09
C ARG A 266 31.07 2.72 -3.05
N PHE A 267 30.34 2.17 -2.07
CA PHE A 267 30.96 1.27 -1.09
C PHE A 267 31.52 0.01 -1.76
N LEU A 268 30.81 -0.58 -2.71
CA LEU A 268 31.27 -1.75 -3.45
C LEU A 268 32.55 -1.45 -4.24
N THR A 269 32.57 -0.36 -5.00
CA THR A 269 33.67 -0.07 -5.94
C THR A 269 34.84 0.67 -5.29
N GLU A 270 34.58 1.67 -4.45
CA GLU A 270 35.61 2.54 -3.87
C GLU A 270 36.18 2.01 -2.54
N VAL A 271 35.38 1.25 -1.78
CA VAL A 271 35.81 0.74 -0.45
C VAL A 271 36.15 -0.74 -0.52
N MET A 272 35.26 -1.55 -1.08
CA MET A 272 35.52 -2.99 -1.21
C MET A 272 36.45 -3.34 -2.38
N ASN A 273 36.72 -2.38 -3.29
CA ASN A 273 37.50 -2.56 -4.51
C ASN A 273 36.98 -3.71 -5.38
N ARG A 274 35.66 -3.81 -5.52
CA ARG A 274 34.97 -4.87 -6.26
C ARG A 274 34.39 -4.37 -7.57
N GLN A 275 34.16 -5.32 -8.47
CA GLN A 275 33.54 -5.04 -9.76
C GLN A 275 32.02 -4.97 -9.63
N LEU A 276 31.38 -4.24 -10.55
CA LEU A 276 29.92 -4.02 -10.52
C LEU A 276 29.14 -5.29 -10.86
N ASP A 277 29.67 -6.13 -11.74
CA ASP A 277 29.08 -7.41 -12.15
C ASP A 277 28.83 -8.34 -10.96
N GLU A 278 29.67 -8.31 -9.92
CA GLU A 278 29.42 -9.05 -8.67
C GLU A 278 28.06 -8.71 -8.02
N ALA A 279 27.62 -7.45 -8.11
CA ALA A 279 26.30 -7.04 -7.62
C ALA A 279 25.17 -7.48 -8.56
N ALA A 280 25.44 -7.66 -9.84
CA ALA A 280 24.48 -8.21 -10.80
C ALA A 280 24.31 -9.73 -10.64
N ASP A 281 25.40 -10.43 -10.28
CA ASP A 281 25.39 -11.86 -9.93
C ASP A 281 24.69 -12.10 -8.58
N TYR A 282 24.72 -11.12 -7.67
CA TYR A 282 23.97 -11.14 -6.41
C TYR A 282 23.11 -9.87 -6.20
N PRO A 283 21.96 -9.73 -6.90
CA PRO A 283 21.11 -8.52 -6.82
C PRO A 283 20.63 -8.17 -5.40
N ASP A 284 20.49 -9.18 -4.54
CA ASP A 284 20.12 -9.01 -3.14
C ASP A 284 21.16 -8.21 -2.32
N PHE A 285 22.36 -7.95 -2.86
CA PHE A 285 23.29 -6.95 -2.35
C PHE A 285 22.56 -5.63 -1.96
N PHE A 286 21.66 -5.16 -2.83
CA PHE A 286 20.93 -3.91 -2.62
C PHE A 286 19.80 -4.00 -1.58
N ARG A 287 19.40 -5.22 -1.17
CA ARG A 287 18.45 -5.46 -0.08
C ARG A 287 19.09 -5.20 1.28
N HIS A 288 20.38 -5.49 1.40
CA HIS A 288 21.09 -5.40 2.67
C HIS A 288 21.29 -3.95 3.11
N GLY A 289 21.22 -3.73 4.43
CA GLY A 289 21.54 -2.44 5.03
C GLY A 289 23.03 -2.15 4.94
N LEU A 290 23.40 -1.01 4.33
CA LEU A 290 24.79 -0.64 4.09
C LEU A 290 25.63 -0.66 5.37
N LYS A 291 25.27 0.15 6.39
CA LYS A 291 26.03 0.23 7.64
C LYS A 291 25.94 -1.05 8.48
N LYS A 292 24.70 -1.51 8.73
CA LYS A 292 24.43 -2.59 9.70
C LYS A 292 24.88 -3.98 9.25
N ARG A 293 25.03 -4.21 7.94
CA ARG A 293 25.35 -5.54 7.39
C ARG A 293 26.53 -5.51 6.44
N VAL A 294 26.48 -4.71 5.37
CA VAL A 294 27.53 -4.73 4.34
C VAL A 294 28.86 -4.25 4.89
N GLU A 295 28.88 -3.03 5.44
CA GLU A 295 30.10 -2.41 5.96
C GLU A 295 30.64 -3.14 7.18
N LEU A 296 29.77 -3.52 8.12
CA LEU A 296 30.17 -4.27 9.31
C LEU A 296 30.85 -5.59 8.95
N ARG A 297 30.26 -6.37 8.05
CA ARG A 297 30.83 -7.67 7.66
C ARG A 297 32.10 -7.50 6.85
N TYR A 298 32.15 -6.55 5.91
CA TYR A 298 33.36 -6.24 5.17
C TYR A 298 34.52 -5.88 6.11
N LYS A 299 34.30 -5.00 7.10
CA LYS A 299 35.33 -4.61 8.08
C LYS A 299 35.84 -5.78 8.92
N LEU A 300 34.98 -6.73 9.30
CA LEU A 300 35.39 -7.91 10.06
C LEU A 300 36.26 -8.85 9.22
N LEU A 301 35.86 -9.08 7.96
CA LEU A 301 36.60 -9.96 7.05
C LEU A 301 37.92 -9.33 6.61
N SER A 302 37.94 -8.03 6.30
CA SER A 302 39.15 -7.34 5.85
C SER A 302 40.23 -7.31 6.92
N ARG A 303 39.86 -7.14 8.20
CA ARG A 303 40.79 -7.24 9.35
C ARG A 303 41.47 -8.60 9.46
N LYS A 304 40.83 -9.66 8.98
CA LYS A 304 41.36 -11.03 8.97
C LYS A 304 41.94 -11.43 7.61
N GLY A 305 41.99 -10.52 6.63
CA GLY A 305 42.44 -10.83 5.28
C GLY A 305 41.57 -11.86 4.53
N ILE A 306 40.31 -12.04 4.94
CA ILE A 306 39.41 -13.03 4.34
C ILE A 306 38.77 -12.44 3.07
N VAL A 307 38.92 -13.15 1.96
CA VAL A 307 38.26 -12.85 0.68
C VAL A 307 37.17 -13.89 0.44
N CYS A 308 35.98 -13.43 0.06
CA CYS A 308 34.83 -14.29 -0.27
C CYS A 308 33.91 -13.57 -1.28
N SER A 309 32.90 -14.25 -1.83
CA SER A 309 31.92 -13.58 -2.70
C SER A 309 30.95 -12.68 -1.90
N LEU A 310 30.19 -11.82 -2.59
CA LEU A 310 29.12 -11.04 -1.96
C LEU A 310 28.04 -11.92 -1.35
N SER A 311 27.63 -12.99 -2.04
CA SER A 311 26.62 -13.92 -1.54
C SER A 311 27.13 -14.66 -0.30
N GLU A 312 28.38 -15.12 -0.28
CA GLU A 312 28.96 -15.77 0.89
C GLU A 312 29.02 -14.85 2.11
N MET A 313 29.34 -13.57 1.88
CA MET A 313 29.40 -12.56 2.93
C MET A 313 28.01 -12.22 3.46
N LEU A 314 27.00 -12.13 2.59
CA LEU A 314 25.74 -11.46 2.89
C LEU A 314 24.53 -12.39 2.99
N ASP A 315 24.54 -13.56 2.35
CA ASP A 315 23.40 -14.47 2.23
C ASP A 315 23.24 -15.43 3.43
N CYS A 316 23.47 -14.90 4.63
CA CYS A 316 23.29 -15.66 5.86
C CYS A 316 23.00 -14.74 7.04
N ASP A 317 22.30 -15.24 8.06
CA ASP A 317 22.13 -14.51 9.33
C ASP A 317 23.48 -14.28 10.04
N HIS A 318 23.47 -13.50 11.12
CA HIS A 318 24.70 -13.14 11.81
C HIS A 318 25.40 -14.34 12.49
N LYS A 319 24.64 -15.30 13.03
CA LYS A 319 25.21 -16.48 13.70
C LYS A 319 25.95 -17.35 12.68
N LYS A 320 25.31 -17.64 11.55
CA LYS A 320 25.91 -18.39 10.45
C LYS A 320 27.13 -17.67 9.87
N PHE A 321 27.08 -16.34 9.73
CA PHE A 321 28.21 -15.54 9.28
C PHE A 321 29.43 -15.68 10.21
N VAL A 322 29.23 -15.52 11.53
CA VAL A 322 30.31 -15.61 12.52
C VAL A 322 30.93 -17.01 12.54
N MET A 323 30.09 -18.05 12.51
CA MET A 323 30.55 -19.45 12.45
C MET A 323 31.33 -19.73 11.16
N LYS A 324 30.79 -19.32 9.99
CA LYS A 324 31.40 -19.58 8.68
C LYS A 324 32.82 -19.01 8.58
N PHE A 325 33.06 -17.85 9.19
CA PHE A 325 34.33 -17.13 9.06
C PHE A 325 35.20 -17.15 10.33
N GLY A 326 34.88 -17.99 11.32
CA GLY A 326 35.67 -18.11 12.55
C GLY A 326 35.86 -16.75 13.27
N LEU A 327 34.76 -16.01 13.42
CA LEU A 327 34.75 -14.68 14.06
C LEU A 327 34.31 -14.74 15.53
N ILE A 328 34.41 -15.93 16.13
CA ILE A 328 34.13 -16.18 17.55
C ILE A 328 35.29 -15.63 18.40
#